data_AF-A0A432S3M2-F1
#
_entry.id   AF-A0A432S3M2-F1
#
_cell.length_a   1.000
_cell.length_b   1.000
_cell.length_c   1.000
_cell.angle_alpha   90.00
_cell.angle_beta   90.00
_cell.angle_gamma   90.00
#
_symmetry.space_group_name_H-M   'P 1'
#
loop_
_entity.id
_entity.type
_entity.pdbx_description
1 polymer ?
#
loop_
_entity_poly.entity_id
_entity_poly.type
_entity_poly.pdbx_seq_one_letter_code
_entity_poly.pdbx_strand_id
1 'polypeptide(L)'
;METSVINIKNEEVGKVKLNEKIFNEEVKEHTVWEVVKWQLAARRAGTASTKTRAEVRGSRRKILPQKGTGNARHGDRKANIFVGGGVVHGPKPRDFYYPLPKKVRKKVLKGVLSIKLKEGELSIIEDFYFEEPKTKKAIEVLKNLGLEKSKVLLVIPAKDDNLMKSFRNLQNVKVLVVDGLNTYDILNADKVLIFKSALEKIDERLGK
;
A
#
# COMPACT_ATOMS: atom_id res chain seq x y z
N MET A 1 -13.15 21.26 14.10
CA MET A 1 -14.29 20.31 13.97
C MET A 1 -14.34 19.38 15.17
N GLU A 2 -15.50 18.92 15.62
CA GLU A 2 -15.65 18.01 16.78
C GLU A 2 -16.25 16.67 16.35
N THR A 3 -15.76 15.58 16.92
CA THR A 3 -16.22 14.21 16.64
C THR A 3 -16.32 13.40 17.92
N SER A 4 -17.28 12.48 18.01
CA SER A 4 -17.42 11.59 19.16
C SER A 4 -16.30 10.54 19.21
N VAL A 5 -15.95 10.16 20.44
CA VAL A 5 -15.04 9.06 20.74
C VAL A 5 -15.88 7.88 21.19
N ILE A 6 -15.70 6.75 20.54
CA ILE A 6 -16.37 5.49 20.89
C ILE A 6 -15.44 4.61 21.74
N ASN A 7 -16.01 3.81 22.63
CA ASN A 7 -15.26 2.76 23.33
C ASN A 7 -15.35 1.41 22.60
N ILE A 8 -14.73 0.39 23.19
CA ILE A 8 -14.76 -1.00 22.70
C ILE A 8 -16.19 -1.56 22.59
N LYS A 9 -17.14 -1.05 23.37
CA LYS A 9 -18.55 -1.46 23.38
C LYS A 9 -19.42 -0.65 22.41
N ASN A 10 -18.82 0.22 21.60
CA ASN A 10 -19.52 1.13 20.69
C ASN A 10 -20.41 2.18 21.40
N GLU A 11 -20.07 2.55 22.63
CA GLU A 11 -20.72 3.64 23.36
C GLU A 11 -19.91 4.93 23.22
N GLU A 12 -20.59 6.08 23.13
CA GLU A 12 -19.93 7.38 23.09
C GLU A 12 -19.43 7.78 24.48
N VAL A 13 -18.10 7.91 24.63
CA VAL A 13 -17.44 8.23 25.91
C VAL A 13 -17.00 9.69 25.99
N GLY A 14 -16.98 10.41 24.87
CA GLY A 14 -16.70 11.84 24.86
C GLY A 14 -16.61 12.45 23.47
N LYS A 15 -16.16 13.70 23.40
CA LYS A 15 -15.89 14.42 22.15
C LYS A 15 -14.42 14.85 22.09
N VAL A 16 -13.85 14.84 20.90
CA VAL A 16 -12.48 15.32 20.65
C VAL A 16 -12.52 16.39 19.55
N LYS A 17 -11.69 17.42 19.72
CA LYS A 17 -11.46 18.45 18.71
C LYS A 17 -10.45 17.95 17.69
N LEU A 18 -10.87 17.92 16.43
CA LEU A 18 -10.04 17.61 15.27
C LEU A 18 -9.56 18.88 14.59
N ASN A 19 -8.31 18.85 14.14
CA ASN A 19 -7.68 19.90 13.40
C ASN A 19 -8.26 20.01 11.97
N GLU A 20 -8.88 21.15 11.68
CA GLU A 20 -9.56 21.38 10.39
C GLU A 20 -8.61 21.38 9.21
N LYS A 21 -7.33 21.73 9.42
CA LYS A 21 -6.30 21.70 8.36
C LYS A 21 -5.95 20.28 7.90
N ILE A 22 -6.40 19.25 8.60
CA ILE A 22 -6.13 17.84 8.27
C ILE A 22 -7.42 17.14 7.87
N PHE A 23 -8.50 17.37 8.61
CA PHE A 23 -9.77 16.67 8.46
C PHE A 23 -10.83 17.43 7.64
N ASN A 24 -10.51 18.61 7.13
CA ASN A 24 -11.37 19.36 6.20
C ASN A 24 -10.58 19.90 4.98
N GLU A 25 -9.61 19.13 4.49
CA GLU A 25 -8.85 19.49 3.29
C GLU A 25 -9.54 18.95 2.02
N GLU A 26 -9.77 19.80 1.04
CA GLU A 26 -10.28 19.39 -0.26
C GLU A 26 -9.16 18.87 -1.17
N VAL A 27 -9.41 17.72 -1.81
CA VAL A 27 -8.45 17.06 -2.70
C VAL A 27 -9.14 16.62 -3.97
N LYS A 28 -8.43 16.78 -5.09
CA LYS A 28 -8.86 16.34 -6.42
C LYS A 28 -8.64 14.83 -6.55
N GLU A 29 -9.62 14.14 -7.11
CA GLU A 29 -9.59 12.69 -7.35
C GLU A 29 -8.34 12.26 -8.13
N HIS A 30 -7.95 13.01 -9.17
CA HIS A 30 -6.74 12.72 -9.94
C HIS A 30 -5.47 12.68 -9.09
N THR A 31 -5.36 13.56 -8.09
CA THR A 31 -4.19 13.59 -7.21
C THR A 31 -4.17 12.41 -6.25
N VAL A 32 -5.35 11.93 -5.83
CA VAL A 32 -5.50 10.70 -5.05
C VAL A 32 -5.05 9.49 -5.87
N TRP A 33 -5.55 9.37 -7.10
CA TRP A 33 -5.17 8.31 -8.03
C TRP A 33 -3.65 8.29 -8.28
N GLU A 34 -3.04 9.45 -8.51
CA GLU A 34 -1.60 9.54 -8.81
C GLU A 34 -0.75 9.10 -7.61
N VAL A 35 -1.13 9.46 -6.37
CA VAL A 35 -0.44 8.99 -5.15
C VAL A 35 -0.58 7.48 -4.98
N VAL A 36 -1.77 6.93 -5.22
CA VAL A 36 -2.02 5.48 -5.13
C VAL A 36 -1.19 4.73 -6.18
N LYS A 37 -1.20 5.20 -7.42
CA LYS A 37 -0.40 4.63 -8.51
C LYS A 37 1.10 4.70 -8.19
N TRP A 38 1.57 5.81 -7.65
CA TRP A 38 2.95 5.97 -7.20
C TRP A 38 3.32 4.94 -6.12
N GLN A 39 2.48 4.75 -5.10
CA GLN A 39 2.71 3.74 -4.06
C GLN A 39 2.73 2.32 -4.62
N LEU A 40 1.81 1.99 -5.55
CA LEU A 40 1.74 0.68 -6.18
C LEU A 40 2.92 0.42 -7.12
N ALA A 41 3.39 1.43 -7.86
CA ALA A 41 4.57 1.33 -8.70
C ALA A 41 5.82 1.05 -7.86
N ALA A 42 5.99 1.75 -6.73
CA ALA A 42 7.11 1.56 -5.81
C ALA A 42 7.14 0.18 -5.12
N ARG A 43 6.00 -0.54 -5.05
CA ARG A 43 5.93 -1.91 -4.49
C ARG A 43 6.46 -2.99 -5.45
N ARG A 44 6.70 -2.67 -6.72
CA ARG A 44 7.11 -3.66 -7.74
C ARG A 44 8.60 -3.95 -7.65
N ALA A 45 8.97 -5.22 -7.57
CA ALA A 45 10.37 -5.65 -7.50
C ALA A 45 11.12 -5.59 -8.85
N GLY A 46 10.41 -5.74 -9.97
CA GLY A 46 11.00 -5.62 -11.31
C GLY A 46 12.11 -6.62 -11.64
N THR A 47 12.00 -7.86 -11.17
CA THR A 47 13.01 -8.92 -11.32
C THR A 47 12.90 -9.74 -12.61
N ALA A 48 11.99 -9.39 -13.52
CA ALA A 48 11.79 -10.11 -14.76
C ALA A 48 12.99 -9.90 -15.71
N SER A 49 13.52 -10.99 -16.28
CA SER A 49 14.64 -10.93 -17.22
C SER A 49 14.52 -12.02 -18.28
N THR A 50 15.03 -11.73 -19.47
CA THR A 50 15.17 -12.69 -20.58
C THR A 50 16.59 -12.66 -21.11
N LYS A 51 17.03 -13.77 -21.70
CA LYS A 51 18.33 -13.86 -22.36
C LYS A 51 18.23 -13.29 -23.77
N THR A 52 18.95 -12.21 -24.01
CA THR A 52 19.22 -11.67 -25.34
C THR A 52 20.14 -12.62 -26.12
N ARG A 53 20.26 -12.41 -27.44
CA ARG A 53 21.19 -13.17 -28.30
C ARG A 53 22.62 -13.25 -27.75
N ALA A 54 23.07 -12.19 -27.07
CA ALA A 54 24.42 -12.13 -26.49
C ALA A 54 24.57 -13.02 -25.24
N GLU A 55 23.51 -13.18 -24.46
CA GLU A 55 23.48 -13.90 -23.16
C GLU A 55 23.17 -15.40 -23.32
N VAL A 56 22.60 -15.82 -24.45
CA VAL A 56 22.38 -17.24 -24.75
C VAL A 56 23.72 -17.95 -24.96
N ARG A 57 23.91 -19.10 -24.31
CA ARG A 57 25.08 -19.96 -24.49
C ARG A 57 24.95 -20.72 -25.81
N GLY A 58 25.92 -20.57 -26.70
CA GLY A 58 25.91 -21.20 -28.02
C GLY A 58 27.03 -20.67 -28.92
N SER A 59 27.23 -21.34 -30.05
CA SER A 59 28.27 -20.97 -31.02
C SER A 59 27.91 -19.68 -31.77
N ARG A 60 28.88 -18.78 -31.91
CA ARG A 60 28.81 -17.59 -32.79
C ARG A 60 29.36 -17.85 -34.20
N ARG A 61 29.78 -19.10 -34.49
CA ARG A 61 30.30 -19.48 -35.81
C ARG A 61 29.16 -19.45 -36.83
N LYS A 62 29.46 -18.93 -38.02
CA LYS A 62 28.54 -19.00 -39.17
C LYS A 62 28.14 -20.44 -39.47
N ILE A 63 26.84 -20.70 -39.48
CA ILE A 63 26.28 -22.06 -39.59
C ILE A 63 26.58 -22.67 -40.96
N LEU A 64 26.43 -21.88 -42.02
CA LEU A 64 26.62 -22.26 -43.42
C LEU A 64 27.41 -21.18 -44.17
N PRO A 65 28.08 -21.51 -45.30
CA PRO A 65 28.68 -20.52 -46.19
C PRO A 65 27.69 -19.44 -46.67
N GLN A 66 28.18 -18.29 -47.11
CA GLN A 66 27.33 -17.16 -47.53
C GLN A 66 26.49 -17.46 -48.80
N LYS A 67 26.98 -18.36 -49.66
CA LYS A 67 26.36 -18.80 -50.92
C LYS A 67 26.71 -20.27 -51.18
N GLY A 68 26.03 -20.91 -52.13
CA GLY A 68 26.35 -22.26 -52.61
C GLY A 68 25.56 -23.42 -51.96
N THR A 69 24.71 -23.14 -50.97
CA THR A 69 23.99 -24.17 -50.21
C THR A 69 22.49 -24.32 -50.52
N GLY A 70 21.88 -23.43 -51.32
CA GLY A 70 20.43 -23.41 -51.60
C GLY A 70 19.53 -22.98 -50.42
N ASN A 71 20.03 -23.07 -49.17
CA ASN A 71 19.33 -22.65 -47.95
C ASN A 71 19.31 -21.13 -47.73
N ALA A 72 18.40 -20.66 -46.87
CA ALA A 72 18.38 -19.28 -46.38
C ALA A 72 19.68 -18.91 -45.65
N ARG A 73 20.11 -17.65 -45.78
CA ARG A 73 21.38 -17.17 -45.22
C ARG A 73 21.27 -16.96 -43.71
N HIS A 74 22.13 -17.62 -42.94
CA HIS A 74 22.19 -17.47 -41.49
C HIS A 74 23.59 -17.17 -40.97
N GLY A 75 23.64 -16.36 -39.90
CA GLY A 75 24.88 -15.87 -39.29
C GLY A 75 25.20 -16.54 -37.96
N ASP A 76 24.29 -16.48 -37.00
CA ASP A 76 24.49 -16.98 -35.63
C ASP A 76 23.32 -17.91 -35.26
N ARG A 77 23.61 -19.08 -34.67
CA ARG A 77 22.58 -20.04 -34.24
C ARG A 77 21.74 -19.52 -33.09
N LYS A 78 22.19 -18.49 -32.38
CA LYS A 78 21.48 -17.84 -31.28
C LYS A 78 20.50 -16.75 -31.72
N ALA A 79 20.31 -16.53 -33.02
CA ALA A 79 19.31 -15.59 -33.51
C ALA A 79 17.91 -15.98 -33.05
N ASN A 80 17.05 -14.97 -32.80
CA ASN A 80 15.69 -15.14 -32.28
C ASN A 80 14.75 -15.97 -33.16
N ILE A 81 15.05 -16.04 -34.47
CA ILE A 81 14.29 -16.83 -35.44
C ILE A 81 14.52 -18.35 -35.27
N PHE A 82 15.56 -18.76 -34.54
CA PHE A 82 15.86 -20.16 -34.30
C PHE A 82 15.29 -20.63 -32.95
N VAL A 83 14.95 -21.93 -32.89
CA VAL A 83 14.56 -22.60 -31.64
C VAL A 83 15.71 -22.53 -30.64
N GLY A 84 15.44 -22.05 -29.43
CA GLY A 84 16.47 -21.80 -28.40
C GLY A 84 17.31 -20.53 -28.63
N GLY A 85 16.92 -19.70 -29.61
CA GLY A 85 17.51 -18.38 -29.84
C GLY A 85 17.23 -17.38 -28.73
N GLY A 86 17.95 -16.26 -28.74
CA GLY A 86 17.74 -15.17 -27.78
C GLY A 86 16.43 -14.42 -28.02
N VAL A 87 15.85 -13.86 -26.96
CA VAL A 87 14.62 -13.06 -27.03
C VAL A 87 14.95 -11.62 -27.42
N VAL A 88 14.20 -11.05 -28.35
CA VAL A 88 14.32 -9.64 -28.79
C VAL A 88 13.27 -8.80 -28.06
N HIS A 89 13.70 -7.66 -27.50
CA HIS A 89 12.85 -6.76 -26.69
C HIS A 89 12.08 -7.43 -25.55
N GLY A 90 12.63 -8.51 -24.99
CA GLY A 90 12.08 -9.13 -23.79
C GLY A 90 12.29 -8.26 -22.54
N PRO A 91 11.61 -8.59 -21.43
CA PRO A 91 11.74 -7.85 -20.19
C PRO A 91 13.18 -7.90 -19.68
N LYS A 92 13.59 -6.80 -19.06
CA LYS A 92 14.83 -6.66 -18.31
C LYS A 92 14.54 -6.11 -16.91
N PRO A 93 15.39 -6.41 -15.92
CA PRO A 93 15.22 -5.87 -14.59
C PRO A 93 15.20 -4.34 -14.63
N ARG A 94 14.22 -3.74 -13.96
CA ARG A 94 14.05 -2.29 -13.91
C ARG A 94 13.42 -1.85 -12.61
N ASP A 95 13.71 -0.62 -12.21
CA ASP A 95 12.98 0.05 -11.16
C ASP A 95 11.71 0.70 -11.74
N PHE A 96 10.59 0.57 -11.01
CA PHE A 96 9.32 1.19 -11.34
C PHE A 96 9.05 2.46 -10.54
N TYR A 97 9.92 2.78 -9.58
CA TYR A 97 9.83 3.99 -8.78
C TYR A 97 9.98 5.25 -9.63
N TYR A 98 9.20 6.27 -9.27
CA TYR A 98 9.37 7.63 -9.77
C TYR A 98 9.16 8.61 -8.61
N PRO A 99 9.76 9.81 -8.62
CA PRO A 99 9.61 10.76 -7.52
C PRO A 99 8.26 11.50 -7.58
N LEU A 100 7.63 11.70 -6.41
CA LEU A 100 6.45 12.54 -6.26
C LEU A 100 6.67 13.63 -5.19
N PRO A 101 6.29 14.90 -5.44
CA PRO A 101 6.51 16.00 -4.49
C PRO A 101 5.92 15.70 -3.12
N LYS A 102 6.68 16.01 -2.05
CA LYS A 102 6.25 15.77 -0.66
C LYS A 102 4.95 16.53 -0.31
N LYS A 103 4.78 17.75 -0.84
CA LYS A 103 3.58 18.56 -0.63
C LYS A 103 2.32 17.88 -1.16
N VAL A 104 2.41 17.27 -2.34
CA VAL A 104 1.30 16.52 -2.97
C VAL A 104 0.92 15.32 -2.12
N ARG A 105 1.92 14.52 -1.70
CA ARG A 105 1.69 13.35 -0.82
C ARG A 105 1.00 13.72 0.49
N LYS A 106 1.47 14.78 1.16
CA LYS A 106 0.88 15.29 2.40
C LYS A 106 -0.56 15.78 2.19
N LYS A 107 -0.79 16.60 1.16
CA LYS A 107 -2.13 17.14 0.85
C LYS A 107 -3.14 16.02 0.58
N VAL A 108 -2.75 15.02 -0.22
CA VAL A 108 -3.62 13.87 -0.52
C VAL A 108 -3.93 13.06 0.73
N LEU A 109 -2.95 12.82 1.60
CA LEU A 109 -3.19 12.10 2.85
C LEU A 109 -4.22 12.81 3.74
N LYS A 110 -4.14 14.14 3.86
CA LYS A 110 -5.14 14.97 4.56
C LYS A 110 -6.53 14.86 3.92
N GLY A 111 -6.60 15.00 2.60
CA GLY A 111 -7.89 14.93 1.90
C GLY A 111 -8.56 13.57 2.01
N VAL A 112 -7.80 12.48 1.95
CA VAL A 112 -8.38 11.14 2.11
C VAL A 112 -8.91 10.93 3.53
N LEU A 113 -8.22 11.42 4.56
CA LEU A 113 -8.76 11.43 5.93
C LEU A 113 -10.05 12.28 6.03
N SER A 114 -10.08 13.42 5.34
CA SER A 114 -11.24 14.31 5.29
C SER A 114 -12.43 13.64 4.58
N ILE A 115 -12.19 12.92 3.49
CA ILE A 115 -13.22 12.16 2.74
C ILE A 115 -13.81 11.07 3.64
N LYS A 116 -12.95 10.22 4.23
CA LYS A 116 -13.38 9.14 5.13
C LYS A 116 -14.16 9.67 6.35
N LEU A 117 -13.79 10.84 6.86
CA LEU A 117 -14.54 11.48 7.94
C LEU A 117 -15.92 11.96 7.46
N LYS A 118 -16.00 12.62 6.30
CA LYS A 118 -17.27 13.09 5.72
C LYS A 118 -18.24 11.95 5.38
N GLU A 119 -17.72 10.79 4.98
CA GLU A 119 -18.49 9.58 4.68
C GLU A 119 -18.89 8.78 5.94
N GLY A 120 -18.46 9.21 7.14
CA GLY A 120 -18.72 8.47 8.38
C GLY A 120 -17.97 7.13 8.46
N GLU A 121 -16.91 6.98 7.67
CA GLU A 121 -16.05 5.80 7.63
C GLU A 121 -14.86 5.88 8.57
N LEU A 122 -14.56 7.07 9.09
CA LEU A 122 -13.54 7.31 10.09
C LEU A 122 -14.19 7.48 11.48
N SER A 123 -13.70 6.72 12.46
CA SER A 123 -14.14 6.83 13.85
C SER A 123 -12.93 6.92 14.79
N ILE A 124 -13.08 7.69 15.85
CA ILE A 124 -12.06 7.80 16.90
C ILE A 124 -12.44 6.85 18.01
N ILE A 125 -11.52 5.95 18.36
CA ILE A 125 -11.72 4.97 19.42
C ILE A 125 -10.86 5.33 20.64
N GLU A 126 -11.40 5.07 21.82
CA GLU A 126 -10.63 5.12 23.05
C GLU A 126 -9.47 4.12 23.01
N ASP A 127 -8.34 4.51 23.58
CA ASP A 127 -7.16 3.65 23.60
C ASP A 127 -7.40 2.42 24.46
N PHE A 128 -7.00 1.27 23.96
CA PHE A 128 -7.05 0.02 24.71
C PHE A 128 -5.79 -0.80 24.48
N TYR A 129 -5.52 -1.68 25.44
CA TYR A 129 -4.33 -2.54 25.44
C TYR A 129 -4.71 -4.00 25.67
N PHE A 130 -3.84 -4.90 25.22
CA PHE A 130 -3.95 -6.31 25.52
C PHE A 130 -2.73 -6.75 26.33
N GLU A 131 -2.99 -7.32 27.52
CA GLU A 131 -1.94 -7.93 28.36
C GLU A 131 -1.26 -9.11 27.65
N GLU A 132 -2.03 -9.88 26.89
CA GLU A 132 -1.56 -11.04 26.14
C GLU A 132 -2.08 -10.99 24.70
N PRO A 133 -1.29 -11.46 23.71
CA PRO A 133 -1.72 -11.50 22.32
C PRO A 133 -2.83 -12.55 22.13
N LYS A 134 -4.10 -12.10 22.09
CA LYS A 134 -5.29 -12.96 21.95
C LYS A 134 -6.19 -12.49 20.82
N THR A 135 -6.21 -13.25 19.73
CA THR A 135 -7.07 -13.01 18.56
C THR A 135 -8.56 -13.08 18.89
N LYS A 136 -8.97 -13.91 19.85
CA LYS A 136 -10.37 -14.02 20.29
C LYS A 136 -10.89 -12.68 20.83
N LYS A 137 -10.10 -12.00 21.67
CA LYS A 137 -10.44 -10.65 22.18
C LYS A 137 -10.54 -9.64 21.03
N ALA A 138 -9.63 -9.71 20.06
CA ALA A 138 -9.68 -8.84 18.87
C ALA A 138 -10.97 -9.04 18.04
N ILE A 139 -11.44 -10.28 17.88
CA ILE A 139 -12.71 -10.58 17.21
C ILE A 139 -13.89 -10.03 18.03
N GLU A 140 -13.88 -10.19 19.35
CA GLU A 140 -14.91 -9.63 20.23
C GLU A 140 -15.00 -8.10 20.11
N VAL A 141 -13.86 -7.40 20.04
CA VAL A 141 -13.82 -5.94 19.80
C VAL A 141 -14.49 -5.59 18.46
N LEU A 142 -14.14 -6.28 17.37
CA LEU A 142 -14.73 -6.02 16.06
C LEU A 142 -16.22 -6.32 16.02
N LYS A 143 -16.67 -7.34 16.73
CA LYS A 143 -18.07 -7.71 16.88
C LYS A 143 -18.87 -6.62 17.59
N ASN A 144 -18.35 -6.12 18.71
CA ASN A 144 -18.99 -5.05 19.47
C ASN A 144 -19.13 -3.76 18.64
N LEU A 145 -18.16 -3.48 17.79
CA LEU A 145 -18.18 -2.33 16.87
C LEU A 145 -19.03 -2.58 15.61
N GLY A 146 -19.57 -3.79 15.41
CA GLY A 146 -20.35 -4.14 14.21
C GLY A 146 -19.50 -4.25 12.92
N LEU A 147 -18.19 -4.46 13.04
CA LEU A 147 -17.24 -4.40 11.92
C LEU A 147 -16.73 -5.77 11.43
N GLU A 148 -17.39 -6.87 11.82
CA GLU A 148 -16.91 -8.25 11.52
C GLU A 148 -16.66 -8.51 10.03
N LYS A 149 -17.49 -7.93 9.16
CA LYS A 149 -17.45 -8.15 7.71
C LYS A 149 -16.71 -7.07 6.93
N SER A 150 -16.37 -5.96 7.58
CA SER A 150 -15.75 -4.80 6.94
C SER A 150 -14.23 -4.89 6.98
N LYS A 151 -13.57 -4.29 5.98
CA LYS A 151 -12.12 -4.09 6.04
C LYS A 151 -11.82 -2.93 6.97
N VAL A 152 -11.11 -3.20 8.06
CA VAL A 152 -10.79 -2.22 9.10
C VAL A 152 -9.31 -1.87 9.09
N LEU A 153 -9.02 -0.58 9.06
CA LEU A 153 -7.69 -0.05 9.35
C LEU A 153 -7.67 0.50 10.78
N LEU A 154 -6.85 -0.09 11.65
CA LEU A 154 -6.62 0.41 13.00
C LEU A 154 -5.30 1.20 13.05
N VAL A 155 -5.37 2.46 13.48
CA VAL A 155 -4.22 3.35 13.58
C VAL A 155 -3.85 3.57 15.04
N ILE A 156 -2.64 3.16 15.41
CA ILE A 156 -2.12 3.21 16.79
C ILE A 156 -0.98 4.23 16.91
N PRO A 157 -0.79 4.87 18.08
CA PRO A 157 0.21 5.92 18.28
C PRO A 157 1.65 5.39 18.20
N ALA A 158 1.90 4.17 18.64
CA ALA A 158 3.21 3.55 18.74
C ALA A 158 3.08 2.04 18.55
N LYS A 159 4.20 1.35 18.32
CA LYS A 159 4.21 -0.09 18.15
C LYS A 159 3.84 -0.80 19.45
N ASP A 160 2.73 -1.52 19.44
CA ASP A 160 2.32 -2.46 20.49
C ASP A 160 2.29 -3.87 19.90
N ASP A 161 3.24 -4.71 20.33
CA ASP A 161 3.40 -6.06 19.81
C ASP A 161 2.23 -6.99 20.18
N ASN A 162 1.61 -6.81 21.35
CA ASN A 162 0.49 -7.64 21.77
C ASN A 162 -0.75 -7.33 20.93
N LEU A 163 -1.03 -6.05 20.74
CA LEU A 163 -2.13 -5.58 19.90
C LEU A 163 -1.91 -5.98 18.44
N MET A 164 -0.73 -5.69 17.87
CA MET A 164 -0.42 -6.06 16.49
C MET A 164 -0.53 -7.57 16.26
N LYS A 165 0.01 -8.41 17.16
CA LYS A 165 -0.10 -9.87 17.03
C LYS A 165 -1.54 -10.36 17.13
N SER A 166 -2.37 -9.72 17.96
CA SER A 166 -3.78 -10.08 18.14
C SER A 166 -4.63 -9.82 16.88
N PHE A 167 -4.32 -8.78 16.11
CA PHE A 167 -5.04 -8.46 14.88
C PHE A 167 -4.41 -9.04 13.61
N ARG A 168 -3.10 -9.35 13.61
CA ARG A 168 -2.35 -9.78 12.41
C ARG A 168 -2.93 -10.99 11.67
N ASN A 169 -3.58 -11.91 12.39
CA ASN A 169 -4.15 -13.12 11.78
C ASN A 169 -5.50 -12.84 11.07
N LEU A 170 -6.12 -11.69 11.31
CA LEU A 170 -7.41 -11.34 10.73
C LEU A 170 -7.21 -10.74 9.34
N GLN A 171 -7.75 -11.38 8.31
CA GLN A 171 -7.57 -10.95 6.91
C GLN A 171 -8.19 -9.58 6.63
N ASN A 172 -9.25 -9.24 7.35
CA ASN A 172 -10.00 -8.00 7.16
C ASN A 172 -9.43 -6.83 7.97
N VAL A 173 -8.45 -7.05 8.85
CA VAL A 173 -7.92 -6.00 9.72
C VAL A 173 -6.45 -5.74 9.45
N LYS A 174 -6.10 -4.47 9.29
CA LYS A 174 -4.72 -4.03 9.23
C LYS A 174 -4.46 -3.06 10.38
N VAL A 175 -3.39 -3.29 11.12
CA VAL A 175 -2.91 -2.36 12.15
C VAL A 175 -1.71 -1.60 11.61
N LEU A 176 -1.75 -0.27 11.69
CA LEU A 176 -0.63 0.61 11.32
C LEU A 176 -0.29 1.55 12.47
N VAL A 177 1.00 1.82 12.63
CA VAL A 177 1.46 2.94 13.45
C VAL A 177 1.29 4.24 12.66
N VAL A 178 1.07 5.36 13.34
CA VAL A 178 0.94 6.71 12.72
C VAL A 178 2.05 7.01 11.71
N ASP A 179 3.29 6.58 11.95
CA ASP A 179 4.43 6.79 11.04
C ASP A 179 4.24 6.09 9.68
N GLY A 180 3.62 4.91 9.69
CA GLY A 180 3.30 4.11 8.51
C GLY A 180 1.99 4.48 7.83
N LEU A 181 1.23 5.43 8.40
CA LEU A 181 -0.05 5.88 7.84
C LEU A 181 0.16 6.40 6.42
N ASN A 182 -0.64 5.89 5.49
CA ASN A 182 -0.48 6.12 4.07
C ASN A 182 -1.82 6.10 3.32
N THR A 183 -1.84 6.71 2.13
CA THR A 183 -3.07 6.94 1.36
C THR A 183 -3.72 5.65 0.90
N TYR A 184 -2.95 4.70 0.35
CA TYR A 184 -3.46 3.41 -0.13
C TYR A 184 -4.21 2.63 0.95
N ASP A 185 -3.61 2.49 2.14
CA ASP A 185 -4.21 1.69 3.21
C ASP A 185 -5.49 2.31 3.77
N ILE A 186 -5.58 3.65 3.81
CA ILE A 186 -6.81 4.34 4.21
C ILE A 186 -7.92 4.12 3.19
N LEU A 187 -7.62 4.21 1.89
CA LEU A 187 -8.61 3.99 0.83
C LEU A 187 -9.05 2.53 0.70
N ASN A 188 -8.14 1.59 0.95
CA ASN A 188 -8.42 0.15 0.86
C ASN A 188 -9.25 -0.37 2.05
N ALA A 189 -9.39 0.41 3.12
CA ALA A 189 -10.22 0.07 4.27
C ALA A 189 -11.62 0.69 4.14
N ASP A 190 -12.64 -0.07 4.50
CA ASP A 190 -14.03 0.38 4.54
C ASP A 190 -14.28 1.23 5.81
N LYS A 191 -13.59 0.90 6.91
CA LYS A 191 -13.63 1.67 8.16
C LYS A 191 -12.22 1.93 8.70
N VAL A 192 -12.01 3.14 9.20
CA VAL A 192 -10.74 3.60 9.76
C VAL A 192 -10.95 3.95 11.22
N LEU A 193 -10.32 3.20 12.10
CA LEU A 193 -10.34 3.42 13.55
C LEU A 193 -9.02 4.08 13.95
N ILE A 194 -9.10 5.26 14.55
CA ILE A 194 -7.91 5.99 15.04
C ILE A 194 -7.96 6.04 16.55
N PHE A 195 -6.92 5.56 17.20
CA PHE A 195 -6.74 5.71 18.65
C PHE A 195 -6.69 7.19 19.03
N LYS A 196 -7.31 7.55 20.15
CA LYS A 196 -7.34 8.93 20.63
C LYS A 196 -5.92 9.49 20.78
N SER A 197 -4.99 8.74 21.35
CA SER A 197 -3.57 9.16 21.46
C SER A 197 -2.83 9.24 20.13
N ALA A 198 -3.33 8.60 19.07
CA ALA A 198 -2.73 8.69 17.75
C ALA A 198 -2.99 10.05 17.09
N LEU A 199 -4.02 10.79 17.51
CA LEU A 199 -4.40 12.09 16.94
C LEU A 199 -3.29 13.14 17.10
N GLU A 200 -2.69 13.25 18.28
CA GLU A 200 -1.62 14.22 18.55
C GLU A 200 -0.43 13.99 17.60
N LYS A 201 -0.03 12.74 17.38
CA LYS A 201 1.05 12.39 16.45
C LYS A 201 0.68 12.65 14.99
N ILE A 202 -0.59 12.44 14.62
CA ILE A 202 -1.09 12.78 13.28
C ILE A 202 -1.01 14.30 13.07
N ASP A 203 -1.39 15.07 14.09
CA ASP A 203 -1.31 16.53 14.11
C ASP A 203 0.14 17.02 13.99
N GLU A 204 1.10 16.41 14.70
CA GLU A 204 2.51 16.77 14.56
C GLU A 204 3.06 16.49 13.16
N ARG A 205 2.66 15.35 12.57
CA ARG A 205 3.15 14.88 11.26
C ARG A 205 2.57 15.70 10.09
N LEU A 206 1.28 16.05 10.18
CA LEU A 206 0.52 16.67 9.08
C LEU A 206 0.16 18.13 9.34
N GLY A 207 0.23 18.62 10.57
CA GLY A 207 -0.10 20.00 10.94
C GLY A 207 0.88 21.04 10.38
N LYS A 208 2.10 20.62 10.02
CA LYS A 208 3.13 21.42 9.34
C LYS A 208 3.03 21.36 7.82
#